data_AF-M9LRI8-F1
#
_entry.id   AF-M9LRI8-F1
#
_cell.length_a   1.000
_cell.length_b   1.000
_cell.length_c   1.000
_cell.angle_alpha   90.00
_cell.angle_beta   90.00
_cell.angle_gamma   90.00
#
_symmetry.space_group_name_H-M   'P 1'
#
loop_
_entity.id
_entity.type
_entity.pdbx_description
1 polymer ?
#
loop_
_entity_poly.entity_id
_entity_poly.type
_entity_poly.pdbx_seq_one_letter_code
_entity_poly.pdbx_strand_id
1 'polypeptide(L)' 'MPFQSKKEKLVLSIADREMLQRISHARSEEYRRVERARILLHYADGLSIPKIAEILGT' A
#
# COMPACT_ATOMS: atom_id res chain seq x y z
N MET A 1 17.69 22.14 4.44
CA MET A 1 16.65 21.83 5.46
C MET A 1 16.22 20.38 5.23
N PRO A 2 16.37 19.44 6.18
CA PRO A 2 15.86 18.09 6.00
C PRO A 2 14.33 18.11 6.04
N PHE A 3 13.68 17.52 5.04
CA PHE A 3 12.23 17.36 5.00
C PHE A 3 11.80 16.36 6.08
N GLN A 4 11.18 16.84 7.16
CA GLN A 4 10.58 15.98 8.18
C GLN A 4 9.15 15.64 7.75
N SER A 5 8.91 14.40 7.36
CA SER A 5 7.56 13.92 7.06
C SER A 5 6.74 13.92 8.36
N LYS A 6 5.72 14.79 8.43
CA LYS A 6 4.80 14.89 9.57
C LYS A 6 3.68 13.84 9.56
N LYS A 7 3.59 13.01 8.52
CA LYS A 7 2.53 12.01 8.40
C LYS A 7 2.85 10.78 9.24
N GLU A 8 1.91 10.39 10.09
CA GLU A 8 2.00 9.12 10.81
C GLU A 8 2.03 7.95 9.83
N LYS A 9 2.77 6.90 10.20
CA LYS A 9 2.84 5.66 9.43
C LYS A 9 1.49 4.96 9.52
N LEU A 10 1.00 4.45 8.40
CA LEU A 10 -0.20 3.61 8.40
C LEU A 10 0.13 2.30 9.14
N VAL A 11 -0.50 2.09 10.28
CA VAL A 11 -0.42 0.82 11.01
C VAL A 11 -1.68 0.03 10.71
N LEU A 12 -1.52 -1.13 10.07
CA LEU A 12 -2.61 -2.05 9.78
C LEU A 12 -2.75 -3.06 10.92
N SER A 13 -3.99 -3.39 11.27
CA SER A 13 -4.24 -4.57 12.09
C SER A 13 -3.84 -5.85 11.33
N ILE A 14 -3.62 -6.95 12.04
CA ILE A 14 -3.31 -8.24 11.43
C ILE A 14 -4.42 -8.64 10.44
N ALA A 15 -5.69 -8.49 10.86
CA ALA A 15 -6.84 -8.82 10.04
C ALA A 15 -6.91 -7.97 8.75
N ASP A 16 -6.66 -6.66 8.84
CA ASP A 16 -6.66 -5.78 7.67
C ASP A 16 -5.50 -6.11 6.73
N ARG A 17 -4.33 -6.42 7.28
CA ARG A 17 -3.16 -6.79 6.49
C ARG A 17 -3.40 -8.08 5.72
N GLU A 18 -3.96 -9.10 6.36
CA GLU A 18 -4.32 -10.36 5.69
C GLU A 18 -5.37 -10.15 4.61
N MET A 19 -6.40 -9.34 4.89
CA MET A 19 -7.43 -9.01 3.91
C MET A 19 -6.83 -8.31 2.68
N LEU A 20 -5.99 -7.30 2.90
CA LEU A 20 -5.33 -6.56 1.82
C LEU A 20 -4.39 -7.47 1.02
N GLN A 21 -3.66 -8.39 1.68
CA GLN A 21 -2.81 -9.37 1.00
C GLN A 21 -3.64 -10.28 0.08
N ARG A 22 -4.78 -10.80 0.56
CA ARG A 22 -5.68 -11.63 -0.26
C ARG A 22 -6.17 -10.85 -1.49
N ILE A 23 -6.61 -9.60 -1.30
CA ILE A 23 -7.10 -8.75 -2.40
C ILE A 23 -5.97 -8.45 -3.39
N SER A 24 -4.75 -8.17 -2.92
CA SER A 24 -3.61 -7.81 -3.77
C SER A 24 -3.18 -8.89 -4.78
N HIS A 25 -3.55 -10.15 -4.50
CA HIS A 25 -3.26 -11.33 -5.33
C HIS A 25 -4.51 -11.88 -6.05
N ALA A 26 -5.69 -11.34 -5.77
CA ALA A 26 -6.93 -11.81 -6.37
C ALA A 26 -6.97 -11.47 -7.87
N ARG A 27 -7.33 -12.46 -8.69
CA ARG A 27 -7.51 -12.30 -10.14
C ARG A 27 -8.96 -12.02 -10.54
N SER A 28 -9.90 -12.24 -9.61
CA SER A 28 -11.34 -12.04 -9.80
C SER A 28 -11.82 -10.66 -9.35
N GLU A 29 -10.97 -9.88 -8.68
CA GLU A 29 -11.29 -8.56 -8.17
C GLU A 29 -11.05 -7.48 -9.24
N GLU A 30 -11.73 -6.34 -9.10
CA GLU A 30 -11.52 -5.18 -9.97
C GLU A 30 -10.06 -4.71 -9.88
N TYR A 31 -9.44 -4.43 -11.03
CA TYR A 31 -8.06 -3.95 -11.12
C TYR A 31 -7.74 -2.81 -10.14
N ARG A 32 -8.60 -1.78 -10.07
CA ARG A 32 -8.42 -0.63 -9.17
C ARG A 32 -8.42 -1.04 -7.69
N ARG A 33 -9.20 -2.05 -7.33
CA ARG A 33 -9.27 -2.56 -5.95
C ARG A 33 -7.99 -3.30 -5.59
N VAL A 34 -7.47 -4.12 -6.51
CA VAL A 34 -6.18 -4.83 -6.38
C VAL A 34 -5.03 -3.83 -6.26
N GLU A 35 -5.01 -2.82 -7.13
CA GLU A 35 -3.98 -1.77 -7.13
C GLU A 35 -3.96 -0.98 -5.83
N ARG A 36 -5.14 -0.52 -5.35
CA ARG A 36 -5.24 0.17 -4.06
C ARG A 36 -4.79 -0.70 -2.89
N ALA A 37 -5.09 -2.00 -2.90
CA ALA A 37 -4.63 -2.91 -1.85
C ALA A 37 -3.10 -2.99 -1.81
N ARG A 38 -2.44 -3.05 -2.98
CA ARG A 38 -0.97 -3.03 -3.08
C ARG A 38 -0.38 -1.71 -2.57
N ILE A 39 -0.98 -0.57 -2.93
CA ILE A 39 -0.56 0.75 -2.43
C ILE A 39 -0.61 0.79 -0.91
N LEU A 40 -1.72 0.35 -0.31
CA LEU A 40 -1.90 0.38 1.15
C LEU A 40 -0.92 -0.54 1.87
N LEU A 41 -0.64 -1.73 1.34
CA LEU A 41 0.36 -2.64 1.88
C LEU A 41 1.75 -2.01 1.88
N HIS A 42 2.20 -1.48 0.74
CA HIS A 42 3.50 -0.84 0.65
C HIS A 42 3.63 0.42 1.51
N TYR A 43 2.55 1.19 1.62
CA TYR A 43 2.53 2.37 2.48
C TYR A 43 2.63 1.99 3.96
N ALA A 44 1.96 0.90 4.37
CA ALA A 44 2.07 0.34 5.71
C ALA A 44 3.47 -0.23 6.00
N ASP A 45 4.14 -0.80 4.99
CA ASP A 45 5.54 -1.22 5.08
C ASP A 45 6.53 -0.03 5.13
N GLY A 46 6.03 1.21 5.04
CA GLY A 46 6.80 2.44 5.21
C GLY A 46 7.44 2.99 3.93
N LEU A 47 7.06 2.47 2.76
CA LEU A 47 7.52 3.01 1.49
C LEU A 47 6.91 4.39 1.23
N SER A 48 7.71 5.26 0.62
CA SER A 48 7.23 6.58 0.20
C SER A 48 6.33 6.47 -1.03
N ILE A 49 5.36 7.39 -1.16
CA ILE A 49 4.43 7.40 -2.30
C ILE A 49 5.17 7.39 -3.66
N PRO A 50 6.26 8.17 -3.88
CA PRO A 50 7.01 8.08 -5.13
C PRO A 50 7.62 6.70 -5.38
N LYS A 51 8.10 6.02 -4.33
CA LYS A 51 8.67 4.67 -4.47
C LYS A 51 7.59 3.64 -4.79
N ILE A 52 6.40 3.80 -4.22
CA ILE A 52 5.24 2.95 -4.51
C ILE A 52 4.81 3.08 -5.97
N ALA A 53 4.72 4.32 -6.47
CA ALA A 53 4.41 4.61 -7.87
C ALA A 53 5.40 3.93 -8.83
N GLU A 54 6.70 4.04 -8.55
CA GLU A 54 7.76 3.36 -9.30
C GLU A 54 7.62 1.83 -9.30
N ILE A 55 7.33 1.22 -8.15
CA ILE A 55 7.15 -0.25 -8.02
C ILE A 55 5.92 -0.75 -8.79
N LEU A 56 4.83 0.02 -8.76
CA LEU A 56 3.57 -0.37 -9.38
C LEU A 56 3.45 0.06 -10.85
N GLY A 57 4.35 0.92 -11.32
CA GLY A 57 4.32 1.44 -12.70
C GLY A 57 3.15 2.38 -12.95
N THR A 58 2.71 3.12 -11.94
CA THR A 58 1.58 4.07 -12.00
C THR A 58 1.99 5.52 -11.76
#